data_AF-A0A1I2UID0-F1
#
_entry.id   AF-A0A1I2UID0-F1
#
_cell.length_a   1.000
_cell.length_b   1.000
_cell.length_c   1.000
_cell.angle_alpha   90.00
_cell.angle_beta   90.00
_cell.angle_gamma   90.00
#
_symmetry.space_group_name_H-M   'P 1'
#
loop_
_entity.id
_entity.type
_entity.pdbx_description
1 polymer ?
#
loop_
_entity_poly.entity_id
_entity_poly.type
_entity_poly.pdbx_seq_one_letter_code
_entity_poly.pdbx_strand_id
1 'polypeptide(L)'
;MDASRESPPRAVHYVGFRDDRYWNAYRVFGGPRVIHRRWDFYATRDVGPDDVVIFAHGDETQPIAERNATDLDERWFRSDPA
;
A
#
# COMPACT_ATOMS: atom_id res chain seq x y z
N MET A 1 -0.25 7.07 -36.49
CA MET A 1 0.73 7.01 -35.39
C MET A 1 -0.02 6.47 -34.18
N ASP A 2 -0.03 5.15 -34.03
CA ASP A 2 -0.60 4.48 -32.86
C ASP A 2 0.52 4.33 -31.84
N ALA A 3 0.64 5.32 -30.97
CA ALA A 3 1.37 5.12 -29.73
C ALA A 3 0.40 4.38 -28.82
N SER A 4 0.36 3.05 -28.95
CA SER A 4 -0.21 2.18 -27.94
C SER A 4 0.47 2.60 -26.65
N ARG A 5 -0.24 3.35 -25.79
CA ARG A 5 0.29 3.76 -24.50
C ARG A 5 0.50 2.47 -23.74
N GLU A 6 1.75 2.05 -23.64
CA GLU A 6 2.15 0.93 -22.81
C GLU A 6 1.69 1.30 -21.39
N SER A 7 0.62 0.65 -20.93
CA SER A 7 0.14 0.84 -19.56
C SER A 7 1.30 0.54 -18.62
N PRO A 8 1.51 1.33 -17.56
CA PRO A 8 2.55 1.03 -16.58
C PRO A 8 2.38 -0.41 -16.06
N PRO A 9 3.49 -1.11 -15.78
CA PRO A 9 3.41 -2.50 -15.35
C PRO A 9 2.56 -2.62 -14.08
N ARG A 10 1.61 -3.56 -14.10
CA ARG A 10 0.72 -3.90 -12.98
C ARG A 10 1.49 -4.05 -11.67
N ALA A 11 1.06 -3.34 -10.64
CA ALA A 11 1.62 -3.38 -9.29
C ALA A 11 0.69 -4.11 -8.30
N VAL A 12 1.27 -4.54 -7.18
CA VAL A 12 0.55 -5.11 -6.03
C VAL A 12 0.72 -4.19 -4.82
N HIS A 13 -0.38 -3.59 -4.37
CA HIS A 13 -0.45 -2.71 -3.22
C HIS A 13 -0.80 -3.52 -1.97
N TYR A 14 0.08 -3.52 -0.98
CA TYR A 14 -0.13 -4.18 0.31
C TYR A 14 -0.54 -3.13 1.33
N VAL A 15 -1.81 -3.15 1.75
CA VAL A 15 -2.42 -2.10 2.58
C VAL A 15 -2.58 -2.57 4.02
N GLY A 16 -1.98 -1.82 4.95
CA GLY A 16 -2.24 -1.94 6.38
C GLY A 16 -1.56 -3.12 7.09
N PHE A 17 -0.66 -3.85 6.42
CA PHE A 17 0.13 -4.89 7.08
C PHE A 17 1.12 -4.28 8.08
N ARG A 18 1.20 -4.88 9.28
CA ARG A 18 2.09 -4.44 10.37
C ARG A 18 2.85 -5.59 11.04
N ASP A 19 2.68 -6.79 10.51
CA ASP A 19 3.17 -8.04 11.06
C ASP A 19 3.54 -9.00 9.92
N ASP A 20 3.93 -10.23 10.27
CA ASP A 20 4.43 -11.23 9.32
C ASP A 20 3.39 -11.75 8.33
N ARG A 21 2.09 -11.40 8.47
CA ARG A 21 1.09 -11.73 7.45
C ARG A 21 1.43 -11.12 6.09
N TYR A 22 2.20 -10.02 6.07
CA TYR A 22 2.75 -9.46 4.83
C TYR A 22 3.55 -10.51 4.04
N TRP A 23 4.41 -11.28 4.71
CA TRP A 23 5.24 -12.27 4.03
C TRP A 23 4.42 -13.42 3.43
N ASN A 24 3.32 -13.79 4.07
CA ASN A 24 2.40 -14.77 3.50
C ASN A 24 1.69 -14.22 2.26
N ALA A 25 1.19 -12.98 2.33
CA ALA A 25 0.58 -12.32 1.17
C ALA A 25 1.59 -12.18 0.01
N TYR A 26 2.82 -11.74 0.30
CA TYR A 26 3.87 -11.57 -0.70
C TYR A 26 4.26 -12.88 -1.39
N ARG A 27 4.29 -14.00 -0.66
CA ARG A 27 4.54 -15.33 -1.25
C ARG A 27 3.46 -15.74 -2.27
N VAL A 28 2.23 -15.28 -2.11
CA VAL A 28 1.10 -15.61 -3.00
C VAL A 28 1.00 -14.63 -4.17
N PHE A 29 1.11 -13.33 -3.90
CA PHE A 29 0.82 -12.27 -4.88
C PHE A 29 2.06 -11.64 -5.53
N GLY A 30 3.25 -11.77 -4.93
CA GLY A 30 4.51 -11.32 -5.52
C GLY A 30 4.65 -9.80 -5.63
N GLY A 31 5.29 -9.32 -6.70
CA GLY A 31 5.50 -7.90 -7.00
C GLY A 31 5.55 -7.63 -8.51
N PRO A 32 5.76 -6.37 -8.97
CA PRO A 32 6.20 -5.17 -8.23
C PRO A 32 5.32 -4.77 -7.03
N ARG A 33 5.93 -4.26 -5.95
CA ARG A 33 5.22 -3.98 -4.69
C ARG A 33 5.12 -2.48 -4.38
N VAL A 34 3.96 -2.07 -3.91
CA VAL A 34 3.72 -0.80 -3.22
C VAL A 34 3.19 -1.12 -1.83
N ILE A 35 3.64 -0.40 -0.80
CA ILE A 35 3.21 -0.66 0.58
C ILE A 35 2.54 0.59 1.13
N HIS A 36 1.27 0.47 1.45
CA HIS A 36 0.48 1.54 2.06
C HIS A 36 0.27 1.23 3.54
N ARG A 37 0.68 2.14 4.43
CA ARG A 37 0.48 1.96 5.88
C ARG A 37 -1.00 1.98 6.28
N ARG A 38 -1.83 2.65 5.50
CA ARG A 38 -3.28 2.84 5.70
C ARG A 38 -3.98 2.89 4.34
N TRP A 39 -5.28 2.56 4.33
CA TRP A 39 -6.15 2.91 3.21
C TRP A 39 -6.53 4.38 3.33
N ASP A 40 -5.71 5.27 2.77
CA ASP A 40 -5.86 6.72 2.87
C ASP A 40 -6.03 7.38 1.49
N PHE A 41 -6.11 8.72 1.47
CA PHE A 41 -6.35 9.46 0.24
C PHE A 41 -5.24 9.31 -0.80
N TYR A 42 -4.00 9.06 -0.39
CA TYR A 42 -2.92 8.82 -1.34
C TYR A 42 -3.00 7.39 -1.87
N ALA A 43 -3.23 6.42 -0.98
CA ALA A 43 -3.40 5.02 -1.37
C ALA A 43 -4.50 4.85 -2.44
N THR A 44 -5.63 5.55 -2.30
CA THR A 44 -6.74 5.45 -3.27
C THR A 44 -6.42 6.06 -4.63
N ARG A 45 -5.48 7.01 -4.71
CA ARG A 45 -5.08 7.67 -5.97
C ARG A 45 -3.89 7.02 -6.65
N ASP A 46 -3.12 6.26 -5.88
CA ASP A 46 -1.94 5.54 -6.33
C ASP A 46 -2.31 4.20 -7.00
N VAL A 47 -3.47 3.62 -6.65
CA VAL A 47 -3.98 2.40 -7.28
C VAL A 47 -4.48 2.70 -8.70
N GLY A 48 -3.83 2.08 -9.69
CA GLY A 48 -4.24 2.10 -11.08
C GLY A 48 -5.34 1.06 -11.41
N PRO A 49 -5.97 1.17 -12.59
CA PRO A 49 -7.07 0.28 -12.99
C PRO A 49 -6.73 -1.21 -13.06
N ASP A 50 -5.47 -1.56 -13.34
CA ASP A 50 -5.01 -2.94 -13.52
C ASP A 50 -4.28 -3.49 -12.28
N ASP A 51 -4.11 -2.67 -11.24
CA ASP A 51 -3.36 -3.02 -10.04
C ASP A 51 -4.15 -3.96 -9.11
N VAL A 52 -3.41 -4.65 -8.25
CA VAL A 52 -4.00 -5.51 -7.21
C VAL A 52 -3.83 -4.85 -5.87
N VAL A 53 -4.92 -4.78 -5.09
CA VAL A 53 -4.86 -4.30 -3.71
C VAL A 53 -5.12 -5.47 -2.76
N ILE A 54 -4.17 -5.71 -1.86
CA ILE A 54 -4.27 -6.72 -0.82
C ILE A 54 -4.38 -6.03 0.53
N PHE A 55 -5.52 -6.18 1.18
CA PHE A 55 -5.79 -5.58 2.47
C PHE A 55 -5.43 -6.53 3.61
N ALA A 56 -4.71 -6.02 4.62
CA ALA A 56 -4.48 -6.76 5.86
C ALA A 56 -5.76 -6.92 6.70
N HIS A 57 -6.72 -6.03 6.52
CA HIS A 57 -8.00 -5.96 7.22
C HIS A 57 -9.07 -5.38 6.30
N GLY A 58 -10.27 -5.97 6.33
CA GLY A 58 -11.38 -5.53 5.50
C GLY A 58 -11.07 -5.67 4.01
N ASP A 59 -11.62 -4.74 3.24
CA ASP A 59 -11.53 -4.66 1.78
C ASP A 59 -11.60 -3.18 1.33
N GLU A 60 -11.77 -2.93 0.04
CA GLU A 60 -11.83 -1.58 -0.54
C GLU A 60 -13.01 -0.73 -0.05
N THR A 61 -14.03 -1.34 0.55
CA THR A 61 -15.22 -0.65 1.06
C THR A 61 -15.00 -0.03 2.44
N GLN A 62 -13.86 -0.31 3.08
CA GLN A 62 -13.53 0.27 4.39
C GLN A 62 -13.43 1.80 4.31
N PRO A 63 -13.79 2.52 5.39
CA PRO A 63 -13.63 3.97 5.42
C PRO A 63 -12.19 4.38 5.13
N ILE A 64 -12.03 5.38 4.25
CA ILE A 64 -10.73 6.00 4.00
C ILE A 64 -10.26 6.63 5.31
N ALA A 65 -9.02 6.34 5.71
CA ALA A 65 -8.44 6.91 6.91
C ALA A 65 -8.42 8.44 6.83
N GLU A 66 -8.91 9.10 7.89
CA GLU A 66 -9.01 10.57 7.95
C GLU A 66 -7.67 11.29 7.77
N ARG A 67 -6.57 10.62 8.14
CA ARG A 67 -5.21 11.15 8.04
C ARG A 67 -4.35 10.21 7.22
N ASN A 68 -3.70 10.80 6.22
CA ASN A 68 -2.66 10.14 5.44
C ASN A 68 -1.54 9.65 6.36
N ALA A 69 -0.97 8.51 6.01
CA ALA A 69 0.22 8.02 6.69
C ALA A 69 1.48 8.68 6.12
N THR A 70 2.35 9.14 7.00
CA THR A 70 3.71 9.51 6.63
C THR A 70 4.57 8.26 6.46
N ASP A 71 5.51 8.31 5.50
CA ASP A 71 6.49 7.23 5.26
C ASP A 71 7.36 6.96 6.50
N LEU A 72 7.58 7.99 7.31
CA LEU A 72 8.30 7.96 8.58
C LEU A 72 7.33 8.23 9.73
N ASP A 73 7.41 7.44 10.81
CA ASP A 73 6.72 7.76 12.05
C ASP A 73 7.73 8.40 13.00
N GLU A 74 7.58 9.70 13.22
CA GLU A 74 8.54 10.49 14.01
C GLU A 74 8.68 10.03 15.45
N ARG A 75 7.74 9.23 15.98
CA ARG A 75 7.88 8.60 17.30
C ARG A 75 9.04 7.61 17.34
N TRP A 76 9.43 7.04 16.21
CA TRP A 76 10.55 6.12 16.10
C TRP A 76 11.90 6.85 16.20
N PHE A 77 11.91 8.18 16.04
CA PHE A 77 13.07 9.04 16.28
C PHE A 77 13.08 9.65 17.69
N ARG A 78 12.01 9.48 18.47
CA ARG A 78 12.04 9.83 19.89
C ARG A 78 12.77 8.70 20.60
N SER A 79 14.09 8.81 20.67
CA SER A 79 14.90 8.02 21.58
C SER A 79 14.30 8.14 22.99
N ASP A 80 14.07 7.01 23.66
CA ASP A 80 13.84 7.00 25.10
C ASP A 80 15.00 7.77 25.77
N PRO A 81 14.74 8.62 26.78
CA PRO A 81 15.83 9.17 27.57
C PRO A 81 16.61 7.99 28.18
N ALA A 82 17.92 7.99 27.92
CA ALA A 82 18.87 7.03 28.47
C ALA A 82 18.83 6.96 30.01
#